data_AF-A0A0R3SQQ9-F1
#
_entry.id   AF-A0A0R3SQQ9-F1
#
_cell.length_a   1.000
_cell.length_b   1.000
_cell.length_c   1.000
_cell.angle_alpha   90.00
_cell.angle_beta   90.00
_cell.angle_gamma   90.00
#
_symmetry.space_group_name_H-M   'P 1'
#
loop_
_entity.id
_entity.type
_entity.pdbx_description
1 polymer ?
#
loop_
_entity_poly.entity_id
_entity_poly.type
_entity_poly.pdbx_seq_one_letter_code
_entity_poly.pdbx_strand_id
1 'polypeptide(L)' 'MPCSREVEDLIKQLDKDGSGTIDAEELLCGLGIDKIHLEEVRAFIKTIDKNGDGKLDASELMEFFNSKNF' A
#
# COMPACT_ATOMS: atom_id res chain seq x y z
N MET A 1 -13.50 14.34 0.44
CA MET A 1 -12.62 13.57 -0.44
C MET A 1 -11.28 13.50 0.25
N PRO A 2 -10.71 12.30 0.50
CA PRO A 2 -9.30 12.23 0.86
C PRO A 2 -8.54 12.96 -0.25
N CYS A 3 -7.94 14.07 0.10
CA CYS A 3 -7.17 14.86 -0.85
C CYS A 3 -5.99 13.99 -1.26
N SER A 4 -5.71 13.87 -2.56
CA SER A 4 -4.68 12.99 -3.15
C SER A 4 -3.34 12.99 -2.39
N ARG A 5 -3.07 14.09 -1.69
CA ARG A 5 -1.95 14.32 -0.80
C ARG A 5 -1.71 13.25 0.27
N GLU A 6 -2.73 12.73 0.95
CA GLU A 6 -2.52 11.71 2.01
C GLU A 6 -2.00 10.38 1.42
N VAL A 7 -2.55 10.00 0.26
CA VAL A 7 -2.15 8.79 -0.46
C VAL A 7 -0.76 8.98 -1.08
N GLU A 8 -0.49 10.14 -1.66
CA GLU A 8 0.83 10.48 -2.21
C GLU A 8 1.93 10.51 -1.14
N ASP A 9 1.65 10.97 0.07
CA ASP A 9 2.62 10.98 1.17
C ASP A 9 2.92 9.56 1.66
N LEU A 10 1.88 8.71 1.78
CA LEU A 10 2.04 7.29 2.10
C LEU A 10 2.87 6.55 1.05
N ILE A 11 2.59 6.80 -0.23
CA ILE A 11 3.37 6.21 -1.33
C ILE A 11 4.81 6.70 -1.25
N LYS A 12 5.06 8.00 -1.16
CA LYS A 12 6.44 8.51 -1.08
C LYS A 12 7.24 8.01 0.11
N GLN A 13 6.59 7.67 1.22
CA GLN A 13 7.28 7.14 2.40
C GLN A 13 7.63 5.65 2.26
N LEU A 14 6.86 4.90 1.48
CA LEU A 14 7.00 3.44 1.35
C LEU A 14 7.65 3.02 0.03
N ASP A 15 7.30 3.67 -1.08
CA ASP A 15 7.87 3.52 -2.42
C ASP A 15 9.31 4.06 -2.44
N LYS A 16 10.27 3.14 -2.27
CA LYS A 16 11.70 3.46 -2.28
C LYS A 16 12.26 3.47 -3.68
N ASP A 17 11.67 2.70 -4.59
CA ASP A 17 12.11 2.63 -5.99
C ASP A 17 11.54 3.78 -6.84
N GLY A 18 10.52 4.48 -6.34
CA GLY A 18 9.85 5.56 -7.09
C GLY A 18 8.96 5.02 -8.20
N SER A 19 8.46 3.80 -8.04
CA SER A 19 7.61 3.10 -9.02
C SER A 19 6.19 3.68 -9.07
N GLY A 20 5.78 4.43 -8.05
CA GLY A 20 4.41 4.90 -7.86
C GLY A 20 3.44 3.82 -7.35
N THR A 21 3.95 2.64 -7.04
CA THR A 21 3.24 1.51 -6.44
C THR A 21 4.00 1.02 -5.22
N ILE A 22 3.32 0.40 -4.26
CA ILE A 22 3.98 -0.22 -3.12
C ILE A 22 3.85 -1.74 -3.22
N ASP A 23 4.96 -2.43 -3.32
CA ASP A 23 4.97 -3.90 -3.27
C ASP A 23 5.16 -4.44 -1.84
N ALA A 24 4.98 -5.75 -1.68
CA ALA A 24 5.10 -6.42 -0.38
C ALA A 24 6.49 -6.29 0.26
N GLU A 25 7.55 -6.21 -0.54
CA GLU A 25 8.91 -6.05 -0.06
C GLU A 25 9.16 -4.61 0.40
N GLU A 26 8.64 -3.62 -0.33
CA GLU A 26 8.68 -2.20 0.05
C GLU A 26 7.90 -1.92 1.33
N LEU A 27 6.70 -2.49 1.47
CA LEU A 27 5.92 -2.41 2.71
C LEU A 27 6.66 -3.04 3.90
N LEU A 28 7.28 -4.21 3.72
CA LEU A 28 8.09 -4.83 4.78
C LEU A 28 9.30 -3.97 5.14
N CYS A 29 10.00 -3.45 4.12
CA CYS A 29 11.20 -2.65 4.29
C CYS A 29 10.90 -1.30 4.93
N GLY A 30 9.77 -0.68 4.58
CA GLY A 30 9.31 0.59 5.12
C GLY A 30 8.83 0.48 6.57
N LEU A 31 8.15 -0.62 6.91
CA LEU A 31 7.69 -0.87 8.28
C LEU A 31 8.78 -1.48 9.19
N GLY A 32 9.91 -1.92 8.61
CA GLY A 32 11.02 -2.54 9.35
C GLY A 32 10.63 -3.85 10.04
N ILE A 33 9.64 -4.57 9.50
CA ILE A 33 9.05 -5.74 10.18
C ILE A 33 9.71 -7.03 9.67
N ASP A 34 10.08 -7.90 10.60
CA ASP A 34 10.57 -9.25 10.36
C ASP A 34 9.57 -10.11 9.56
N LYS A 35 10.11 -11.11 8.85
CA LYS A 35 9.37 -12.03 7.95
C LYS A 35 8.13 -12.70 8.57
N ILE A 36 7.98 -12.69 9.89
CA ILE A 36 6.85 -13.25 10.63
C ILE A 36 5.54 -12.52 10.29
N HIS A 37 5.57 -11.21 10.01
CA HIS A 37 4.40 -10.44 9.56
C HIS A 37 4.21 -10.40 8.04
N LEU A 38 5.07 -11.08 7.26
CA LEU A 38 4.96 -11.11 5.80
C LEU A 38 3.60 -11.65 5.34
N GLU A 39 3.06 -12.64 6.06
CA GLU A 39 1.77 -13.23 5.73
C GLU A 39 0.62 -12.25 5.99
N GLU A 40 0.72 -11.47 7.07
CA GLU A 40 -0.25 -10.41 7.42
C GLU A 40 -0.21 -9.27 6.40
N VAL A 41 0.99 -8.83 6.00
CA VAL A 41 1.18 -7.82 4.95
C VAL A 41 0.66 -8.34 3.62
N ARG A 42 0.93 -9.60 3.26
CA ARG A 42 0.38 -10.20 2.03
C ARG A 42 -1.13 -10.30 2.06
N ALA A 43 -1.72 -10.69 3.19
CA ALA A 43 -3.18 -10.72 3.33
C ALA A 43 -3.78 -9.31 3.22
N PHE A 44 -3.10 -8.30 3.78
CA PHE A 44 -3.48 -6.90 3.69
C PHE A 44 -3.42 -6.39 2.25
N ILE A 45 -2.29 -6.60 1.56
CA ILE A 45 -2.13 -6.27 0.15
C ILE A 45 -3.22 -6.93 -0.65
N LYS A 46 -3.42 -8.24 -0.51
CA LYS A 46 -4.45 -8.99 -1.26
C LYS A 46 -5.91 -8.58 -0.95
N THR A 47 -6.13 -7.86 0.14
CA THR A 47 -7.46 -7.32 0.50
C THR A 47 -7.72 -5.98 -0.17
N ILE A 48 -6.66 -5.23 -0.47
CA ILE A 48 -6.72 -3.89 -1.08
C ILE A 48 -6.47 -3.97 -2.60
N ASP A 49 -5.49 -4.78 -3.00
CA ASP A 49 -5.16 -5.17 -4.36
C ASP A 49 -6.39 -5.81 -5.02
N LYS A 50 -7.05 -5.03 -5.88
CA LYS A 50 -8.21 -5.46 -6.65
C LYS A 50 -7.81 -5.97 -8.01
N ASN A 51 -6.69 -5.49 -8.53
CA ASN A 51 -6.21 -5.82 -9.86
C ASN A 51 -5.47 -7.19 -9.87
N GLY A 52 -5.03 -7.68 -8.71
CA GLY A 52 -4.33 -8.94 -8.49
C GLY A 52 -2.86 -8.94 -8.91
N ASP A 53 -2.22 -7.78 -9.05
CA ASP A 53 -0.82 -7.65 -9.46
C ASP A 53 0.18 -7.87 -8.31
N GLY A 54 -0.34 -7.98 -7.08
CA GLY A 54 0.45 -8.18 -5.88
C GLY A 54 1.14 -6.90 -5.38
N LYS A 55 0.73 -5.74 -5.88
CA LYS A 55 1.21 -4.41 -5.49
C LYS A 55 0.00 -3.55 -5.13
N LEU A 56 0.27 -2.40 -4.53
CA LEU A 56 -0.75 -1.40 -4.21
C LEU A 56 -0.46 -0.14 -4.99
N ASP A 57 -1.31 0.16 -5.96
CA ASP A 57 -1.20 1.40 -6.71
C ASP A 57 -1.93 2.57 -6.01
N ALA A 58 -1.59 3.79 -6.42
CA ALA A 58 -2.18 5.00 -5.86
C ALA A 58 -3.71 5.05 -5.97
N SER A 59 -4.27 4.48 -7.03
CA SER A 59 -5.71 4.40 -7.24
C SER A 59 -6.34 3.42 -6.26
N GLU A 60 -5.74 2.25 -6.06
CA GLU A 60 -6.24 1.24 -5.11
C GLU A 60 -6.22 1.73 -3.66
N LEU A 61 -5.12 2.37 -3.25
CA LEU A 61 -5.01 2.99 -1.92
C LEU A 61 -6.04 4.11 -1.76
N MET A 62 -6.19 4.98 -2.76
CA MET A 62 -7.19 6.05 -2.73
C MET A 62 -8.61 5.50 -2.63
N GLU A 63 -8.93 4.44 -3.37
CA GLU A 63 -10.24 3.80 -3.35
C GLU A 63 -10.51 3.14 -1.99
N PHE A 64 -9.50 2.50 -1.40
CA PHE A 64 -9.59 1.91 -0.06
C PHE A 64 -9.81 2.96 1.03
N PHE A 65 -9.03 4.04 1.06
CA PHE A 65 -9.19 5.14 2.02
C PHE A 65 -10.52 5.86 1.84
N ASN A 66 -10.97 6.05 0.60
CA ASN A 66 -12.28 6.64 0.31
C ASN A 66 -13.44 5.72 0.71
N SER A 67 -13.27 4.40 0.59
CA SER A 67 -14.28 3.41 0.98
C SER A 67 -14.37 3.19 2.50
N LYS A 68 -13.34 3.54 3.27
CA LYS A 68 -13.28 3.34 4.74
C LYS A 68 -13.58 4.58 5.57
N ASN A 69 -13.73 5.75 4.95
CA ASN A 69 -14.08 6.98 5.66
C ASN A 69 -15.59 7.06 5.90
N PHE A 70 -16.07 6.44 6.98
CA PHE A 70 -17.44 6.59 7.51
C PHE A 70 -17.77 8.04 7.90
#